data_AF-A0A3A4AY01-F1
#
_entry.id   AF-A0A3A4AY01-F1
#
_cell.length_a   1.000
_cell.length_b   1.000
_cell.length_c   1.000
_cell.angle_alpha   90.00
_cell.angle_beta   90.00
_cell.angle_gamma   90.00
#
_symmetry.space_group_name_H-M   'P 1'
#
loop_
_entity.id
_entity.type
_entity.pdbx_description
1 polymer ?
#
loop_
_entity_poly.entity_id
_entity_poly.type
_entity_poly.pdbx_seq_one_letter_code
_entity_poly.pdbx_strand_id
1 'polypeptide(L)'
;MSAGGARDNRAFLGAAVRHLAGLGVRQFLDIGTGLPTQENVHQVAQRADPAARVVYVDNDTVVVSHARALLAATPGTVAIKGDLREPGRILADPELRGLIDLDRPVAVLLLLILHFIRDDREVRDILRQITSALAPGSYLVISHGTAGADVEPGQADELQQVYARALRDSLTPRPAAEIAGFLDGLRLVGPGVVPVTYWSPEAPPYDGPDLPGALGVVARVP
;
A
#
# COMPACT_ATOMS: atom_id res chain seq x y z
N MET A 1 -3.15 -21.87 5.43
CA MET A 1 -2.40 -21.59 6.68
C MET A 1 -2.83 -20.22 7.20
N SER A 2 -3.68 -20.22 8.23
CA SER A 2 -4.04 -19.14 9.18
C SER A 2 -4.52 -17.77 8.68
N ALA A 3 -5.33 -17.14 9.53
CA ALA A 3 -5.71 -15.72 9.58
C ALA A 3 -4.54 -14.70 9.62
N GLY A 4 -3.34 -15.13 9.27
CA GLY A 4 -2.08 -14.36 9.25
C GLY A 4 -2.02 -13.36 8.12
N GLY A 5 -2.29 -13.73 6.86
CA GLY A 5 -1.95 -12.89 5.69
C GLY A 5 -2.48 -11.43 5.75
N ALA A 6 -3.75 -11.24 6.10
CA ALA A 6 -4.31 -9.89 6.25
C ALA A 6 -3.75 -9.16 7.49
N ARG A 7 -3.56 -9.86 8.61
CA ARG A 7 -3.00 -9.29 9.85
C ARG A 7 -1.52 -8.92 9.69
N ASP A 8 -0.75 -9.78 9.04
CA ASP A 8 0.67 -9.62 8.75
C ASP A 8 0.90 -8.45 7.79
N ASN A 9 0.06 -8.34 6.74
CA ASN A 9 0.08 -7.18 5.87
C ASN A 9 -0.25 -5.88 6.63
N ARG A 10 -1.17 -5.92 7.59
CA ARG A 10 -1.46 -4.75 8.45
C ARG A 10 -0.32 -4.44 9.41
N ALA A 11 0.36 -5.44 9.96
CA ALA A 11 1.55 -5.25 10.78
C ALA A 11 2.68 -4.60 9.97
N PHE A 12 2.90 -5.04 8.73
CA PHE A 12 3.84 -4.44 7.78
C PHE A 12 3.48 -2.98 7.46
N LEU A 13 2.20 -2.69 7.14
CA LEU A 13 1.72 -1.31 6.95
C LEU A 13 2.10 -0.44 8.15
N GLY A 14 1.73 -0.87 9.36
CA GLY A 14 2.00 -0.12 10.58
C GLY A 14 3.49 0.05 10.85
N ALA A 15 4.33 -0.95 10.55
CA ALA A 15 5.78 -0.86 10.68
C ALA A 15 6.39 0.13 9.67
N ALA A 16 6.01 0.05 8.40
CA ALA A 16 6.49 0.93 7.34
C ALA A 16 6.08 2.39 7.62
N VAL A 17 4.82 2.65 7.95
CA VAL A 17 4.33 4.01 8.26
C VAL A 17 5.04 4.58 9.49
N ARG A 18 5.22 3.81 10.57
CA ARG A 18 5.98 4.26 11.76
C ARG A 18 7.42 4.61 11.42
N HIS A 19 8.08 3.77 10.64
CA HIS A 19 9.46 4.01 10.21
C HIS A 19 9.57 5.31 9.41
N LEU A 20 8.74 5.47 8.37
CA LEU A 20 8.77 6.66 7.51
C LEU A 20 8.38 7.93 8.26
N ALA A 21 7.41 7.85 9.17
CA ALA A 21 7.08 8.97 10.06
C ALA A 21 8.27 9.32 10.98
N GLY A 22 9.00 8.32 11.50
CA GLY A 22 10.24 8.52 12.26
C GLY A 22 11.34 9.22 11.44
N LEU A 23 11.38 9.00 10.12
CA LEU A 23 12.30 9.67 9.20
C LEU A 23 11.87 11.09 8.79
N GLY A 24 10.74 11.59 9.29
CA GLY A 24 10.27 12.95 8.99
C GLY A 24 9.22 13.04 7.88
N VAL A 25 8.75 11.92 7.32
CA VAL A 25 7.64 11.95 6.34
C VAL A 25 6.34 12.34 7.05
N ARG A 26 5.59 13.28 6.47
CA ARG A 26 4.34 13.84 7.03
C ARG A 26 3.14 13.73 6.10
N GLN A 27 3.32 13.16 4.92
CA GLN A 27 2.31 13.11 3.87
C GLN A 27 2.22 11.67 3.37
N PHE A 28 1.01 11.11 3.40
CA PHE A 28 0.76 9.73 3.04
C PHE A 28 -0.38 9.67 2.02
N LEU A 29 -0.18 8.87 0.97
CA LEU A 29 -1.16 8.60 -0.06
C LEU A 29 -1.38 7.09 -0.12
N ASP A 30 -2.54 6.61 0.32
CA ASP A 30 -2.87 5.19 0.37
C ASP A 30 -3.84 4.84 -0.77
N ILE A 31 -3.35 4.17 -1.81
CA ILE A 31 -4.14 3.85 -3.02
C ILE A 31 -4.52 2.38 -2.98
N GLY A 32 -5.82 2.12 -3.02
CA GLY A 32 -6.39 0.81 -2.74
C GLY A 32 -6.66 0.61 -1.25
N THR A 33 -7.16 1.64 -0.56
CA THR A 33 -7.33 1.61 0.91
C THR A 33 -8.21 0.45 1.38
N GLY A 34 -9.17 0.00 0.57
CA GLY A 34 -10.17 -0.96 0.96
C GLY A 34 -11.02 -0.49 2.14
N LEU A 35 -11.81 -1.41 2.71
CA LEU A 35 -12.60 -1.08 3.90
C LEU A 35 -11.69 -0.79 5.10
N PRO A 36 -12.02 0.22 5.93
CA PRO A 36 -11.26 0.55 7.13
C PRO A 36 -11.12 -0.64 8.07
N THR A 37 -9.94 -0.77 8.67
CA THR A 37 -9.63 -1.81 9.65
C THR A 37 -9.11 -1.19 10.94
N GLN A 38 -8.58 -2.01 11.85
CA GLN A 38 -7.79 -1.49 12.98
C GLN A 38 -6.46 -0.91 12.47
N GLU A 39 -5.97 0.13 13.13
CA GLU A 39 -4.70 0.83 12.89
C GLU A 39 -4.50 1.34 11.45
N ASN A 40 -5.39 2.24 11.02
CA ASN A 40 -5.32 2.88 9.70
C ASN A 40 -4.09 3.81 9.59
N VAL A 41 -3.61 4.04 8.36
CA VAL A 41 -2.45 4.90 8.05
C VAL A 41 -2.44 6.21 8.83
N HIS A 42 -3.55 6.97 8.84
CA HIS A 42 -3.64 8.24 9.58
C HIS A 42 -3.44 8.07 11.08
N GLN A 43 -3.98 7.00 11.70
CA GLN A 43 -3.82 6.76 13.13
C GLN A 43 -2.36 6.48 13.48
N VAL A 44 -1.64 5.78 12.61
CA VAL A 44 -0.22 5.47 12.80
C VAL A 44 0.63 6.73 12.57
N ALA A 45 0.40 7.45 11.48
CA ALA A 45 1.13 8.67 11.13
C ALA A 45 0.89 9.79 12.15
N GLN A 46 -0.36 10.00 12.57
CA GLN A 46 -0.73 11.08 13.48
C GLN A 46 -0.31 10.84 14.94
N ARG A 47 -0.06 9.58 15.32
CA ARG A 47 0.59 9.27 16.59
C ARG A 47 2.04 9.74 16.63
N ALA A 48 2.73 9.76 15.49
CA ALA A 48 4.08 10.31 15.38
C ALA A 48 4.07 11.84 15.22
N ASP A 49 3.13 12.38 14.45
CA ASP A 49 2.93 13.83 14.29
C ASP A 49 1.46 14.14 14.02
N PRO A 50 0.74 14.83 14.94
CA PRO A 50 -0.67 15.17 14.76
C PRO A 50 -0.99 15.99 13.49
N ALA A 51 0.00 16.64 12.88
CA ALA A 51 -0.14 17.39 11.63
C ALA A 51 0.07 16.53 10.37
N ALA A 52 0.33 15.22 10.52
CA ALA A 52 0.46 14.31 9.40
C ALA A 52 -0.83 14.25 8.57
N ARG A 53 -0.65 14.23 7.25
CA ARG A 53 -1.72 14.33 6.25
C ARG A 53 -1.85 13.03 5.49
N VAL A 54 -3.09 12.56 5.34
CA VAL A 54 -3.37 11.28 4.68
C VAL A 54 -4.49 11.43 3.67
N VAL A 55 -4.25 10.98 2.44
CA VAL A 55 -5.28 10.82 1.42
C VAL A 55 -5.47 9.33 1.17
N TYR A 56 -6.69 8.84 1.37
CA TYR A 56 -7.10 7.51 0.98
C TYR A 56 -7.74 7.54 -0.41
N VAL A 57 -7.41 6.57 -1.25
CA VAL A 57 -7.96 6.44 -2.60
C VAL A 57 -8.50 5.04 -2.80
N ASP A 58 -9.72 4.94 -3.32
CA ASP A 58 -10.30 3.69 -3.78
C ASP A 58 -11.16 3.91 -5.02
N ASN A 59 -11.31 2.90 -5.88
CA ASN A 59 -12.20 3.00 -7.05
C ASN A 59 -13.63 2.57 -6.72
N ASP A 60 -13.83 1.83 -5.63
CA ASP A 60 -15.15 1.44 -5.13
C ASP A 60 -15.83 2.62 -4.43
N THR A 61 -16.99 3.01 -4.97
CA THR A 61 -17.76 4.14 -4.45
C THR A 61 -18.30 3.86 -3.04
N VAL A 62 -18.57 2.60 -2.71
CA VAL A 62 -19.02 2.18 -1.38
C VAL A 62 -17.90 2.36 -0.37
N VAL A 63 -16.67 1.94 -0.71
CA VAL A 63 -15.48 2.12 0.14
C VAL A 63 -15.24 3.60 0.41
N VAL A 64 -15.21 4.43 -0.65
CA VAL A 64 -14.97 5.88 -0.51
C VAL A 64 -16.06 6.56 0.32
N SER A 65 -17.33 6.23 0.08
CA SER A 65 -18.45 6.79 0.86
C SER A 65 -18.34 6.45 2.34
N HIS A 66 -18.04 5.19 2.65
CA HIS A 66 -17.86 4.73 4.03
C HIS A 66 -16.64 5.38 4.70
N ALA A 67 -15.51 5.48 4.00
CA ALA A 67 -14.31 6.15 4.49
C ALA A 67 -14.57 7.63 4.79
N ARG A 68 -15.25 8.36 3.90
CA ARG A 68 -15.62 9.77 4.12
C ARG A 68 -16.47 9.95 5.38
N ALA A 69 -17.44 9.06 5.62
CA ALA A 69 -18.27 9.12 6.83
C ALA A 69 -17.44 8.95 8.11
N LEU A 70 -16.50 8.00 8.12
CA LEU A 70 -15.62 7.74 9.28
C LEU A 70 -14.58 8.84 9.50
N LEU A 71 -14.09 9.45 8.43
CA LEU A 71 -13.02 10.45 8.47
C LEU A 71 -13.50 11.88 8.65
N ALA A 72 -14.81 12.13 8.66
CA ALA A 72 -15.40 13.47 8.71
C ALA A 72 -14.89 14.34 9.88
N ALA A 73 -14.53 13.72 11.00
CA ALA A 73 -14.00 14.39 12.20
C ALA A 73 -12.48 14.19 12.39
N THR A 74 -11.75 13.75 11.37
CA THR A 74 -10.31 13.48 11.41
C THR A 74 -9.55 14.55 10.62
N PRO A 75 -9.02 15.61 11.26
CA PRO A 75 -8.27 16.65 10.58
C PRO A 75 -7.10 16.08 9.78
N GLY A 76 -6.83 16.72 8.64
CA GLY A 76 -5.72 16.33 7.77
C GLY A 76 -5.89 14.96 7.10
N THR A 77 -7.10 14.39 7.09
CA THR A 77 -7.37 13.11 6.45
C THR A 77 -8.61 13.18 5.56
N VAL A 78 -8.48 12.74 4.30
CA VAL A 78 -9.59 12.69 3.35
C VAL A 78 -9.60 11.38 2.57
N ALA A 79 -10.73 11.05 1.97
CA ALA A 79 -10.86 9.92 1.06
C ALA A 79 -11.44 10.41 -0.28
N ILE A 80 -10.77 10.04 -1.37
CA ILE A 80 -11.17 10.38 -2.75
C ILE A 80 -11.43 9.11 -3.56
N LYS A 81 -12.21 9.26 -4.63
CA LYS A 81 -12.41 8.20 -5.60
C LYS A 81 -11.33 8.27 -6.69
N GLY A 82 -10.67 7.16 -6.97
CA GLY A 82 -9.67 7.08 -8.03
C GLY A 82 -9.28 5.65 -8.37
N ASP A 83 -8.87 5.42 -9.62
CA ASP A 83 -8.38 4.12 -10.09
C ASP A 83 -6.85 4.17 -10.19
N LEU A 84 -6.18 3.17 -9.59
CA LEU A 84 -4.73 3.02 -9.64
C LEU A 84 -4.18 2.95 -11.09
N ARG A 85 -5.01 2.49 -12.04
CA ARG A 85 -4.66 2.46 -13.48
C ARG A 85 -4.61 3.85 -14.10
N GLU A 86 -5.11 4.86 -13.41
CA GLU A 86 -5.15 6.25 -13.84
C GLU A 86 -4.41 7.17 -12.85
N PRO A 87 -3.12 6.92 -12.55
CA PRO A 87 -2.40 7.61 -11.47
C PRO A 87 -2.32 9.13 -11.70
N GLY A 88 -2.23 9.57 -12.95
CA GLY A 88 -2.27 11.00 -13.28
C GLY A 88 -3.57 11.70 -12.86
N ARG A 89 -4.71 11.01 -12.89
CA ARG A 89 -5.98 11.57 -12.41
C ARG A 89 -6.01 11.66 -10.88
N ILE A 90 -5.54 10.63 -10.19
CA ILE A 90 -5.40 10.64 -8.73
C ILE A 90 -4.52 11.81 -8.30
N LEU A 91 -3.33 11.92 -8.89
CA LEU A 91 -2.34 12.94 -8.53
C LEU A 91 -2.76 14.37 -8.93
N ALA A 92 -3.76 14.53 -9.80
CA ALA A 92 -4.33 15.82 -10.17
C ALA A 92 -5.62 16.15 -9.41
N ASP A 93 -6.11 15.25 -8.56
CA ASP A 93 -7.36 15.44 -7.82
C ASP A 93 -7.26 16.69 -6.91
N PRO A 94 -8.25 17.61 -6.95
CA PRO A 94 -8.22 18.83 -6.15
C PRO A 94 -8.23 18.60 -4.64
N GLU A 95 -8.93 17.58 -4.14
CA GLU A 95 -8.98 17.23 -2.72
C GLU A 95 -7.62 16.70 -2.27
N LEU A 96 -6.95 15.89 -3.11
CA LEU A 96 -5.57 15.47 -2.87
C LEU A 96 -4.62 16.67 -2.86
N ARG A 97 -4.67 17.53 -3.88
CA ARG A 97 -3.77 18.70 -4.02
C ARG A 97 -3.99 19.76 -2.95
N GLY A 98 -5.20 19.87 -2.41
CA GLY A 98 -5.51 20.75 -1.29
C GLY A 98 -4.87 20.30 0.02
N LEU A 99 -4.49 19.02 0.13
CA LEU A 99 -3.96 18.43 1.34
C LEU A 99 -2.48 18.03 1.24
N ILE A 100 -2.06 17.46 0.10
CA ILE A 100 -0.74 16.91 -0.17
C ILE A 100 0.04 17.82 -1.11
N ASP A 101 1.20 18.26 -0.63
CA ASP A 101 2.23 18.98 -1.37
C ASP A 101 3.22 17.97 -1.98
N LEU A 102 3.10 17.68 -3.28
CA LEU A 102 3.94 16.72 -3.99
C LEU A 102 5.39 17.21 -4.21
N ASP A 103 5.66 18.49 -3.99
CA ASP A 103 7.01 19.07 -4.03
C ASP A 103 7.79 18.81 -2.73
N ARG A 104 7.16 18.15 -1.75
CA ARG A 104 7.76 17.66 -0.51
C ARG A 104 7.66 16.13 -0.42
N PRO A 105 8.49 15.47 0.41
CA PRO A 105 8.42 14.03 0.58
C PRO A 105 7.01 13.51 0.91
N VAL A 106 6.57 12.51 0.15
CA VAL A 106 5.31 11.76 0.33
C VAL A 106 5.61 10.27 0.40
N ALA A 107 4.93 9.53 1.27
CA ALA A 107 4.90 8.08 1.21
C ALA A 107 3.64 7.62 0.45
N VAL A 108 3.82 6.95 -0.67
CA VAL A 108 2.73 6.31 -1.42
C VAL A 108 2.66 4.84 -1.05
N LEU A 109 1.50 4.38 -0.60
CA LEU A 109 1.23 3.01 -0.20
C LEU A 109 0.36 2.32 -1.27
N LEU A 110 0.84 1.17 -1.76
CA LEU A 110 0.19 0.29 -2.72
C LEU A 110 0.13 -1.11 -2.12
N LEU A 111 -0.73 -1.29 -1.12
CA LEU A 111 -0.80 -2.52 -0.35
C LEU A 111 -1.86 -3.46 -0.91
N LEU A 112 -1.44 -4.68 -1.26
CA LEU A 112 -2.31 -5.72 -1.81
C LEU A 112 -3.19 -5.27 -2.98
N ILE A 113 -2.64 -4.48 -3.93
CA ILE A 113 -3.41 -3.99 -5.09
C ILE A 113 -2.76 -4.29 -6.44
N LEU A 114 -1.43 -4.27 -6.55
CA LEU A 114 -0.74 -4.43 -7.85
C LEU A 114 -0.92 -5.82 -8.48
N HIS A 115 -1.19 -6.85 -7.69
CA HIS A 115 -1.48 -8.20 -8.18
C HIS A 115 -2.81 -8.32 -8.93
N PHE A 116 -3.71 -7.34 -8.84
CA PHE A 116 -4.92 -7.30 -9.67
C PHE A 116 -4.65 -6.75 -11.08
N ILE A 117 -3.41 -6.34 -11.36
CA ILE A 117 -2.97 -5.88 -12.68
C ILE A 117 -2.14 -7.00 -13.31
N ARG A 118 -2.67 -7.56 -14.39
CA ARG A 118 -2.08 -8.71 -15.09
C ARG A 118 -0.89 -8.32 -15.98
N ASP A 119 -0.96 -7.16 -16.61
CA ASP A 119 0.10 -6.69 -17.51
C ASP A 119 1.23 -6.02 -16.72
N ASP A 120 2.42 -6.60 -16.76
CA ASP A 120 3.62 -6.07 -16.12
C ASP A 120 4.05 -4.71 -16.68
N ARG A 121 3.76 -4.45 -17.97
CA ARG A 121 4.04 -3.15 -18.57
C ARG A 121 3.15 -2.08 -17.95
N GLU A 122 1.88 -2.39 -17.72
CA GLU A 122 0.93 -1.50 -17.04
C GLU A 122 1.39 -1.21 -15.60
N VAL A 123 1.83 -2.23 -14.86
CA VAL A 123 2.41 -2.06 -13.50
C VAL A 123 3.61 -1.11 -13.55
N ARG A 124 4.56 -1.33 -14.46
CA ARG A 124 5.74 -0.46 -14.62
C ARG A 124 5.35 0.97 -14.95
N ASP A 125 4.39 1.17 -15.86
CA ASP A 125 3.93 2.50 -16.26
C ASP A 125 3.21 3.23 -15.13
N ILE A 126 2.43 2.53 -14.30
CA ILE A 126 1.78 3.08 -13.11
C ILE A 126 2.84 3.53 -12.10
N LEU A 127 3.78 2.65 -11.74
CA LEU A 127 4.82 2.96 -10.74
C LEU A 127 5.72 4.11 -11.22
N ARG A 128 6.08 4.14 -12.51
CA ARG A 128 6.85 5.23 -13.11
C ARG A 128 6.09 6.55 -13.05
N GLN A 129 4.80 6.57 -13.40
CA GLN A 129 3.99 7.80 -13.33
C GLN A 129 3.87 8.33 -11.89
N ILE A 130 3.62 7.43 -10.93
CA ILE A 130 3.58 7.80 -9.51
C ILE A 130 4.92 8.38 -9.08
N THR A 131 6.01 7.62 -9.21
CA THR A 131 7.33 8.02 -8.70
C THR A 131 7.91 9.26 -9.38
N SER A 132 7.63 9.48 -10.67
CA SER A 132 8.09 10.68 -11.40
C SER A 132 7.40 11.97 -10.94
N ALA A 133 6.26 11.87 -10.26
CA ALA A 133 5.52 13.02 -9.74
C ALA A 133 5.89 13.37 -8.29
N LEU A 134 6.72 12.55 -7.62
CA LEU A 134 7.08 12.73 -6.22
C LEU A 134 8.44 13.43 -6.08
N ALA A 135 8.55 14.31 -5.09
CA ALA A 135 9.83 14.92 -4.73
C ALA A 135 10.89 13.89 -4.28
N PRO A 136 12.18 14.15 -4.52
CA PRO A 136 13.29 13.39 -3.92
C PRO A 136 13.11 13.18 -2.42
N GLY A 137 13.40 11.96 -1.95
CA GLY A 137 13.16 11.56 -0.56
C GLY A 137 11.73 11.14 -0.23
N SER A 138 10.85 11.09 -1.23
CA SER A 138 9.57 10.37 -1.14
C SER A 138 9.78 8.85 -1.07
N TYR A 139 8.72 8.12 -0.74
CA TYR A 139 8.77 6.67 -0.57
C TYR A 139 7.62 5.98 -1.28
N LEU A 140 7.88 4.76 -1.70
CA LEU A 140 6.91 3.81 -2.21
C LEU A 140 6.90 2.60 -1.27
N VAL A 141 5.72 2.22 -0.79
CA VAL A 141 5.51 1.06 0.06
C VAL A 141 4.59 0.11 -0.67
N ILE A 142 5.05 -1.10 -0.96
CA ILE A 142 4.27 -2.10 -1.69
C ILE A 142 4.13 -3.35 -0.84
N SER A 143 2.93 -3.94 -0.88
CA SER A 143 2.78 -5.36 -0.58
C SER A 143 2.08 -6.07 -1.74
N HIS A 144 2.55 -7.27 -2.04
CA HIS A 144 2.11 -8.04 -3.19
C HIS A 144 1.75 -9.46 -2.76
N GLY A 145 0.47 -9.83 -2.91
CA GLY A 145 -0.01 -11.18 -2.68
C GLY A 145 0.67 -12.19 -3.60
N THR A 146 1.13 -13.30 -3.02
CA THR A 146 1.73 -14.43 -3.72
C THR A 146 0.79 -15.64 -3.69
N ALA A 147 1.14 -16.71 -4.42
CA ALA A 147 0.38 -17.96 -4.38
C ALA A 147 0.29 -18.47 -2.92
N GLY A 148 -0.91 -18.84 -2.47
CA GLY A 148 -1.15 -19.23 -1.07
C GLY A 148 -1.45 -18.06 -0.13
N ALA A 149 -1.73 -16.86 -0.65
CA ALA A 149 -2.48 -15.82 0.06
C ALA A 149 -3.90 -16.32 0.38
N ASP A 150 -4.02 -17.20 1.36
CA ASP A 150 -5.30 -17.69 1.85
C ASP A 150 -6.04 -16.51 2.50
N VAL A 151 -7.09 -16.03 1.84
CA VAL A 151 -8.20 -15.38 2.55
C VAL A 151 -8.89 -16.50 3.33
N GLU A 152 -8.74 -16.51 4.65
CA GLU A 152 -9.33 -17.52 5.53
C GLU A 152 -10.83 -17.73 5.24
N PRO A 153 -11.26 -18.98 5.05
CA PRO A 153 -12.69 -19.34 5.04
C PRO A 153 -13.36 -19.33 6.41
N GLY A 154 -12.74 -18.76 7.45
CA GLY A 154 -13.28 -18.72 8.80
C GLY A 154 -14.01 -17.42 9.08
N GLN A 155 -15.35 -17.46 9.20
CA GLN A 155 -16.29 -16.38 9.55
C GLN A 155 -16.92 -15.60 8.38
N ALA A 156 -16.56 -15.93 7.14
CA ALA A 156 -17.10 -15.30 5.96
C ALA A 156 -18.27 -16.14 5.39
N ASP A 157 -19.46 -15.54 5.25
CA ASP A 157 -20.61 -16.21 4.63
C ASP A 157 -20.26 -16.71 3.22
N GLU A 158 -21.02 -17.67 2.72
CA GLU A 158 -20.77 -18.36 1.44
C GLU A 158 -20.49 -17.39 0.28
N LEU A 159 -21.17 -16.24 0.24
CA LEU A 159 -20.95 -15.17 -0.72
C LEU A 159 -19.55 -14.54 -0.63
N GLN A 160 -19.04 -14.30 0.58
CA GLN A 160 -17.70 -13.78 0.80
C GLN A 160 -16.63 -14.82 0.45
N GLN A 161 -16.90 -16.12 0.62
CA GLN A 161 -15.98 -17.18 0.19
C GLN A 161 -15.91 -17.30 -1.34
N VAL A 162 -17.04 -17.19 -2.03
CA VAL A 162 -17.09 -17.13 -3.50
C VAL A 162 -16.36 -15.89 -4.01
N TYR A 163 -16.58 -14.74 -3.35
CA TYR A 163 -15.89 -13.50 -3.67
C TYR A 163 -14.37 -13.61 -3.45
N ALA A 164 -13.95 -14.18 -2.32
CA ALA A 164 -12.55 -14.43 -2.02
C ALA A 164 -11.89 -15.41 -3.02
N ARG A 165 -12.62 -16.43 -3.50
CA ARG A 165 -12.14 -17.32 -4.57
C ARG A 165 -11.96 -16.58 -5.89
N ALA A 166 -12.96 -15.79 -6.30
CA ALA A 166 -12.87 -14.99 -7.52
C ALA A 166 -11.73 -13.96 -7.48
N LEU A 167 -11.49 -13.36 -6.30
CA LEU A 167 -10.33 -12.49 -6.07
C LEU A 167 -9.02 -13.26 -6.19
N ARG A 168 -8.91 -14.47 -5.64
CA ARG A 168 -7.73 -15.34 -5.78
C ARG A 168 -7.43 -15.69 -7.23
N ASP A 169 -8.46 -16.02 -8.02
CA ASP A 169 -8.32 -16.34 -9.45
C ASP A 169 -7.97 -15.11 -10.31
N SER A 170 -8.06 -13.92 -9.72
CA SER A 170 -7.70 -12.64 -10.35
C SER A 170 -6.30 -12.16 -9.96
N LEU A 171 -5.59 -12.87 -9.08
CA LEU A 171 -4.24 -12.52 -8.65
C LEU A 171 -3.20 -12.91 -9.71
N THR A 172 -2.27 -12.00 -9.96
CA THR A 172 -1.04 -12.25 -10.71
C THR A 172 0.11 -12.37 -9.71
N PRO A 173 0.41 -13.59 -9.21
CA PRO A 173 1.49 -13.80 -8.27
C PRO A 173 2.83 -13.53 -8.96
N ARG A 174 3.72 -12.83 -8.27
CA ARG A 174 5.05 -12.47 -8.79
C ARG A 174 6.11 -12.81 -7.75
N PRO A 175 7.26 -13.40 -8.15
CA PRO A 175 8.36 -13.67 -7.23
C PRO A 175 9.05 -12.38 -6.80
N ALA A 176 9.81 -12.44 -5.70
CA ALA A 176 10.50 -11.27 -5.16
C ALA A 176 11.39 -10.54 -6.18
N ALA A 177 12.11 -11.28 -7.03
CA ALA A 177 12.99 -10.72 -8.06
C ALA A 177 12.22 -9.90 -9.11
N GLU A 178 11.01 -10.31 -9.47
CA GLU A 178 10.19 -9.61 -10.45
C GLU A 178 9.63 -8.30 -9.88
N ILE A 179 9.15 -8.34 -8.64
CA ILE A 179 8.71 -7.14 -7.90
C ILE A 179 9.88 -6.17 -7.74
N ALA A 180 11.08 -6.66 -7.38
CA ALA A 180 12.27 -5.83 -7.27
C ALA A 180 12.61 -5.14 -8.60
N GLY A 181 12.48 -5.84 -9.73
CA GLY A 181 12.68 -5.28 -11.06
C GLY A 181 11.65 -4.22 -11.48
N PHE A 182 10.51 -4.08 -10.78
CA PHE A 182 9.61 -2.95 -10.97
C PHE A 182 10.08 -1.68 -10.27
N LEU A 183 11.06 -1.80 -9.37
CA LEU A 183 11.57 -0.73 -8.51
C LEU A 183 12.96 -0.24 -8.95
N ASP A 184 13.39 -0.63 -10.15
CA ASP A 184 14.64 -0.18 -10.75
C ASP A 184 14.73 1.36 -10.75
N GLY A 185 15.86 1.87 -10.26
CA GLY A 185 16.08 3.31 -10.09
C GLY A 185 15.63 3.88 -8.73
N LEU A 186 14.92 3.10 -7.91
CA LEU A 186 14.66 3.45 -6.51
C LEU A 186 15.69 2.82 -5.58
N ARG A 187 15.80 3.34 -4.35
CA ARG A 187 16.67 2.76 -3.31
C ARG A 187 15.84 1.94 -2.34
N LEU A 188 16.01 0.62 -2.34
CA LEU A 188 15.30 -0.25 -1.39
C LEU A 188 15.77 0.01 0.05
N VAL A 189 14.82 0.03 0.99
CA VAL A 189 15.05 0.22 2.43
C VAL A 189 14.99 -1.14 3.13
N GLY A 190 15.95 -1.40 4.00
CA GLY A 190 16.05 -2.65 4.75
C GLY A 190 16.38 -3.85 3.85
N PRO A 191 15.72 -5.00 4.01
CA PRO A 191 16.14 -6.27 3.41
C PRO A 191 15.72 -6.45 1.95
N GLY A 192 15.12 -5.43 1.31
CA GLY A 192 14.59 -5.52 -0.05
C GLY A 192 13.15 -6.05 -0.10
N VAL A 193 12.85 -6.90 -1.10
CA VAL A 193 11.54 -7.55 -1.26
C VAL A 193 11.55 -8.87 -0.50
N VAL A 194 10.74 -8.96 0.56
CA VAL A 194 10.74 -10.09 1.52
C VAL A 194 9.33 -10.41 1.99
N PRO A 195 9.05 -11.56 2.63
CA PRO A 195 7.76 -11.78 3.28
C PRO A 195 7.41 -10.63 4.25
N VAL A 196 6.16 -10.17 4.24
CA VAL A 196 5.72 -9.02 5.06
C VAL A 196 5.98 -9.21 6.57
N THR A 197 6.03 -10.47 7.03
CA THR A 197 6.35 -10.85 8.42
C THR A 197 7.82 -10.72 8.78
N TYR A 198 8.71 -10.69 7.78
CA TYR A 198 10.15 -10.56 7.95
C TYR A 198 10.63 -9.10 7.87
N TRP A 199 9.83 -8.23 7.23
CA TRP A 199 10.28 -6.87 6.95
C TRP A 199 10.44 -6.03 8.22
N SER A 200 11.65 -5.48 8.38
CA SER A 200 11.97 -4.36 9.27
C SER A 200 13.10 -3.56 8.62
N PRO A 201 13.22 -2.24 8.90
CA PRO A 201 14.26 -1.41 8.30
C PRO A 201 15.68 -1.86 8.66
N GLU A 202 15.87 -2.52 9.80
CA GLU A 202 17.15 -3.04 10.28
C GLU A 202 17.35 -4.54 9.99
N ALA A 203 16.36 -5.21 9.40
CA ALA A 203 16.45 -6.64 9.10
C ALA A 203 17.59 -6.92 8.10
N PRO A 204 18.39 -7.98 8.31
CA PRO A 204 19.42 -8.37 7.36
C PRO A 204 18.79 -8.89 6.06
N PRO A 205 19.57 -9.02 4.96
CA PRO A 205 19.07 -9.59 3.72
C PRO A 205 18.40 -10.96 3.95
N TYR A 206 17.24 -11.15 3.31
CA TYR A 206 16.50 -12.40 3.41
C TYR A 206 17.04 -13.41 2.39
N ASP A 207 17.43 -14.59 2.88
CA ASP A 207 17.93 -15.73 2.09
C ASP A 207 16.96 -16.94 2.10
N GLY A 208 15.79 -16.77 2.72
CA GLY A 208 14.74 -17.79 2.77
C GLY A 208 13.91 -17.88 1.50
N PRO A 209 13.08 -18.93 1.36
CA PRO A 209 12.16 -19.06 0.23
C PRO A 209 11.04 -18.02 0.29
N ASP A 210 10.46 -17.68 -0.87
CA ASP A 210 9.22 -16.92 -0.91
C ASP A 210 8.12 -17.70 -0.16
N LEU A 211 7.64 -17.14 0.95
CA LEU A 211 6.60 -17.76 1.77
C LEU A 211 5.19 -17.45 1.22
N PRO A 212 4.22 -18.34 1.44
CA PRO A 212 2.81 -18.04 1.15
C PRO A 212 2.34 -16.77 1.87
N GLY A 213 1.48 -15.98 1.23
CA GLY A 213 0.92 -14.75 1.81
C GLY A 213 1.23 -13.54 0.96
N ALA A 214 2.05 -12.62 1.48
CA ALA A 214 2.43 -11.41 0.77
C ALA A 214 3.93 -11.10 0.94
N LEU A 215 4.52 -10.58 -0.14
CA LEU A 215 5.82 -9.94 -0.11
C LEU A 215 5.63 -8.44 0.17
N GLY A 216 6.58 -7.83 0.88
CA GLY A 216 6.58 -6.42 1.24
C GLY A 216 7.92 -5.77 0.91
N VAL A 217 7.86 -4.49 0.53
CA VAL A 217 9.04 -3.68 0.24
C VAL A 217 8.77 -2.20 0.50
N VAL A 218 9.79 -1.49 0.97
CA VAL A 218 9.83 -0.03 1.06
C VAL A 218 10.97 0.45 0.19
N ALA A 219 10.72 1.42 -0.68
CA ALA A 219 11.69 2.00 -1.58
C ALA A 219 11.68 3.53 -1.50
N ARG A 220 12.85 4.15 -1.51
CA ARG A 220 13.03 5.61 -1.49
C ARG A 220 13.23 6.13 -2.91
N VAL A 221 12.51 7.18 -3.26
CA VAL A 221 12.72 7.99 -4.46
C VAL A 221 14.03 8.78 -4.28
N PRO A 222 15.02 8.64 -5.17
CA PRO A 222 16.34 9.29 -5.05
C PRO A 222 16.27 10.78 -4.78
#